data_AF-A0AAD9VEP0-F1
#
_entry.id   AF-A0AAD9VEP0-F1
#
_cell.length_a   1.000
_cell.length_b   1.000
_cell.length_c   1.000
_cell.angle_alpha   90.00
_cell.angle_beta   90.00
_cell.angle_gamma   90.00
#
_symmetry.space_group_name_H-M   'P 1'
#
loop_
_entity.id
_entity.type
_entity.pdbx_description
1 polymer ?
#
loop_
_entity_poly.entity_id
_entity_poly.type
_entity_poly.pdbx_seq_one_letter_code
_entity_poly.pdbx_strand_id
1 'polypeptide(L)'
;MAAMRIILSLLLFPSVTSAVESCRNVYSQSGYALVDHAYKSFFTGRLASCYMSCNSQPTRQSLNYNLADKTCELNNDTNYFRPKYFVKKPAFVYAENPDSETPWRMLNSVPVCFGAKDNQFGRFQVEVGGSIQAVKLVHLSGQVTCDHRRVEAWSKWGCGLPSFVLRISVFLTDEYDFIVLPMGQSSPYTIPGYDDQSSEIIFSGFPKPLPVSSGQELRLWYEEDLRNASENDNNGTSCTDVFAKYL
;
A
#
# COMPACT_ATOMS: atom_id res chain seq x y z
N MET A 1 69.12 -11.56 -44.28
CA MET A 1 68.84 -10.57 -43.22
C MET A 1 67.39 -10.12 -43.38
N ALA A 2 66.48 -10.63 -42.55
CA ALA A 2 65.09 -10.19 -42.52
C ALA A 2 64.88 -9.39 -41.23
N ALA A 3 64.56 -8.10 -41.36
CA ALA A 3 64.34 -7.21 -40.22
C ALA A 3 62.89 -7.33 -39.75
N MET A 4 62.69 -7.83 -38.53
CA MET A 4 61.38 -7.98 -37.90
C MET A 4 60.95 -6.63 -37.34
N ARG A 5 59.87 -6.03 -37.89
CA ARG A 5 59.29 -4.78 -37.38
C ARG A 5 58.34 -5.08 -36.22
N ILE A 6 58.63 -4.53 -35.05
CA ILE A 6 57.74 -4.58 -33.88
C ILE A 6 56.79 -3.37 -33.97
N ILE A 7 55.48 -3.64 -34.07
CA ILE A 7 54.44 -2.63 -33.98
C ILE A 7 54.00 -2.57 -32.52
N LEU A 8 54.26 -1.45 -31.84
CA LEU A 8 53.77 -1.18 -30.49
C LEU A 8 52.34 -0.66 -30.56
N SER A 9 51.37 -1.49 -30.20
CA SER A 9 49.95 -1.12 -30.10
C SER A 9 49.69 -0.38 -28.78
N LEU A 10 49.56 0.95 -28.83
CA LEU A 10 49.13 1.78 -27.70
C LEU A 10 47.63 1.53 -27.42
N LEU A 11 47.33 0.74 -26.39
CA LEU A 11 45.97 0.59 -25.85
C LEU A 11 45.60 1.86 -25.08
N LEU A 12 44.82 2.75 -25.71
CA LEU A 12 44.15 3.84 -25.03
C LEU A 12 42.98 3.26 -24.23
N PHE A 13 43.12 3.18 -22.91
CA PHE A 13 42.00 2.84 -22.03
C PHE A 13 41.09 4.08 -21.92
N PRO A 14 39.80 3.99 -22.30
CA PRO A 14 38.87 5.08 -22.03
C PRO A 14 38.72 5.25 -20.52
N SER A 15 38.91 6.48 -20.05
CA SER A 15 38.70 6.85 -18.66
C SER A 15 37.23 6.62 -18.33
N VAL A 16 36.93 5.61 -17.52
CA VAL A 16 35.58 5.42 -16.96
C VAL A 16 35.36 6.55 -15.96
N THR A 17 34.73 7.63 -16.40
CA THR A 17 34.16 8.64 -15.49
C THR A 17 32.92 8.00 -14.87
N SER A 18 33.04 7.44 -13.67
CA SER A 18 31.85 7.10 -12.90
C SER A 18 31.15 8.41 -12.56
N ALA A 19 29.94 8.60 -13.08
CA ALA A 19 29.03 9.61 -12.56
C ALA A 19 28.85 9.31 -11.07
N VAL A 20 29.40 10.17 -10.21
CA VAL A 20 29.07 10.16 -8.80
C VAL A 20 27.65 10.69 -8.73
N GLU A 21 26.69 9.76 -8.76
CA GLU A 21 25.32 10.06 -8.42
C GLU A 21 25.34 10.61 -7.00
N SER A 22 25.05 11.91 -6.85
CA SER A 22 24.91 12.57 -5.55
C SER A 22 24.00 11.69 -4.70
N CYS A 23 24.47 11.27 -3.52
CA CYS A 23 23.69 10.42 -2.63
C CYS A 23 22.28 11.00 -2.50
N ARG A 24 21.27 10.23 -2.92
CA ARG A 24 19.85 10.54 -2.66
C ARG A 24 19.74 10.97 -1.21
N ASN A 25 19.02 12.06 -0.91
CA ASN A 25 18.80 12.51 0.46
C ASN A 25 18.09 11.40 1.24
N VAL A 26 18.87 10.53 1.89
CA VAL A 26 18.35 9.53 2.80
C VAL A 26 17.96 10.30 4.06
N TYR A 27 16.68 10.28 4.41
CA TYR A 27 16.18 10.85 5.66
C TYR A 27 16.76 10.03 6.82
N SER A 28 17.95 10.42 7.26
CA SER A 28 18.62 9.86 8.43
C SER A 28 18.42 10.77 9.63
N GLN A 29 18.23 10.16 10.79
CA GLN A 29 17.96 10.87 12.04
C GLN A 29 18.84 10.32 13.15
N SER A 30 19.77 11.16 13.62
CA SER A 30 20.68 10.82 14.71
C SER A 30 19.97 10.92 16.07
N GLY A 31 20.31 10.02 16.99
CA GLY A 31 19.75 9.94 18.33
C GLY A 31 18.38 9.25 18.39
N TYR A 32 17.97 8.56 17.33
CA TYR A 32 16.70 7.84 17.26
C TYR A 32 16.88 6.43 16.71
N ALA A 33 15.92 5.57 17.05
CA ALA A 33 15.80 4.22 16.51
C ALA A 33 14.32 3.82 16.43
N LEU A 34 13.97 3.00 15.44
CA LEU A 34 12.69 2.31 15.39
C LEU A 34 12.83 0.99 16.16
N VAL A 35 12.19 0.87 17.32
CA VAL A 35 12.25 -0.34 18.16
C VAL A 35 11.16 -1.34 17.79
N ASP A 36 11.32 -2.61 18.19
CA ASP A 36 10.36 -3.72 17.97
C ASP A 36 10.00 -4.07 16.52
N HIS A 37 10.62 -3.39 15.54
CA HIS A 37 10.46 -3.66 14.09
C HIS A 37 11.72 -4.23 13.44
N ALA A 38 12.79 -4.39 14.21
CA ALA A 38 14.02 -5.02 13.75
C ALA A 38 13.83 -6.53 13.59
N TYR A 39 13.96 -7.04 12.37
CA TYR A 39 13.86 -8.48 12.10
C TYR A 39 15.21 -9.13 11.82
N LYS A 40 16.26 -8.32 11.60
CA LYS A 40 17.63 -8.78 11.44
C LYS A 40 18.58 -7.83 12.16
N SER A 41 19.53 -8.39 12.91
CA SER A 41 20.58 -7.65 13.59
C SER A 41 21.94 -8.30 13.33
N PHE A 42 22.97 -7.49 13.09
CA PHE A 42 24.34 -7.96 12.85
C PHE A 42 25.37 -6.87 13.12
N PHE A 43 26.61 -7.28 13.39
CA PHE A 43 27.73 -6.36 13.61
C PHE A 43 28.29 -5.83 12.28
N THR A 44 28.54 -4.53 12.20
CA THR A 44 29.30 -3.93 11.09
C THR A 44 30.00 -2.64 11.51
N GLY A 45 31.33 -2.59 11.33
CA GLY A 45 32.15 -1.48 11.79
C GLY A 45 31.86 -0.11 11.14
N ARG A 46 31.05 -0.06 10.08
CA ARG A 46 30.73 1.16 9.34
C ARG A 46 29.23 1.30 9.07
N LEU A 47 28.69 2.49 9.29
CA LEU A 47 27.31 2.85 8.94
C LEU A 47 27.00 2.59 7.45
N ALA A 48 27.95 2.90 6.55
CA ALA A 48 27.78 2.65 5.11
C ALA A 48 27.53 1.17 4.78
N SER A 49 28.15 0.24 5.51
CA SER A 49 27.92 -1.20 5.34
C SER A 49 26.53 -1.63 5.82
N CYS A 50 26.00 -0.97 6.85
CA CYS A 50 24.61 -1.14 7.28
C CYS A 50 23.64 -0.68 6.17
N TYR A 51 23.85 0.51 5.60
CA TYR A 51 23.06 1.01 4.46
C TYR A 51 23.09 0.09 3.24
N MET A 52 24.28 -0.35 2.81
CA MET A 52 24.39 -1.27 1.66
C MET A 52 23.62 -2.57 1.90
N SER A 53 23.67 -3.10 3.13
CA SER A 53 22.89 -4.28 3.50
C SER A 53 21.39 -4.00 3.49
N CYS A 54 20.97 -2.78 3.85
CA CYS A 54 19.58 -2.35 3.79
C CYS A 54 19.06 -2.29 2.35
N ASN A 55 19.79 -1.60 1.47
CA ASN A 55 19.38 -1.40 0.07
C ASN A 55 19.48 -2.68 -0.77
N SER A 56 20.30 -3.66 -0.35
CA SER A 56 20.44 -4.95 -1.04
C SER A 56 19.14 -5.75 -1.16
N GLN A 57 18.09 -5.39 -0.42
CA GLN A 57 16.87 -6.17 -0.33
C GLN A 57 15.63 -5.24 -0.33
N PRO A 58 14.84 -5.22 -1.42
CA PRO A 58 13.76 -4.25 -1.66
C PRO A 58 12.65 -4.21 -0.60
N THR A 59 12.47 -5.31 0.15
CA THR A 59 11.46 -5.42 1.21
C THR A 59 11.85 -4.70 2.51
N ARG A 60 13.08 -4.21 2.64
CA ARG A 60 13.56 -3.46 3.81
C ARG A 60 13.10 -2.03 3.75
N GLN A 61 12.42 -1.59 4.80
CA GLN A 61 11.84 -0.26 4.86
C GLN A 61 12.78 0.74 5.55
N SER A 62 13.50 0.34 6.60
CA SER A 62 14.45 1.21 7.31
C SER A 62 15.55 0.42 8.04
N LEU A 63 16.50 1.14 8.64
CA LEU A 63 17.57 0.59 9.48
C LEU A 63 17.77 1.42 10.75
N ASN A 64 18.34 0.79 11.78
CA ASN A 64 19.00 1.47 12.89
C ASN A 64 20.48 1.08 12.93
N TYR A 65 21.36 2.04 13.21
CA TYR A 65 22.79 1.78 13.41
C TYR A 65 23.27 2.35 14.74
N ASN A 66 23.78 1.50 15.62
CA ASN A 66 24.37 1.90 16.88
C ASN A 66 25.85 2.30 16.68
N LEU A 67 26.16 3.57 16.93
CA LEU A 67 27.49 4.14 16.83
C LEU A 67 28.45 3.63 17.91
N ALA A 68 27.95 3.18 19.06
CA ALA A 68 28.77 2.72 20.19
C ALA A 68 29.28 1.30 20.00
N ASP A 69 28.38 0.34 19.78
CA ASP A 69 28.72 -1.09 19.64
C ASP A 69 28.78 -1.58 18.18
N LYS A 70 28.50 -0.69 17.22
CA LYS A 70 28.54 -0.97 15.77
C LYS A 70 27.51 -2.01 15.31
N THR A 71 26.40 -2.15 16.04
CA THR A 71 25.28 -3.00 15.66
C THR A 71 24.42 -2.33 14.58
N CYS A 72 24.09 -3.08 13.53
CA CYS A 72 23.13 -2.72 12.50
C CYS A 72 21.86 -3.55 12.66
N GLU A 73 20.71 -2.89 12.75
CA GLU A 73 19.39 -3.48 12.81
C GLU A 73 18.63 -3.11 11.53
N LEU A 74 18.04 -4.09 10.85
CA LEU A 74 17.22 -3.86 9.66
C LEU A 74 15.76 -4.03 10.05
N ASN A 75 14.95 -3.03 9.71
CA ASN A 75 13.55 -2.95 10.08
C ASN A 75 12.64 -3.27 8.88
N ASN A 76 11.49 -3.86 9.18
CA ASN A 76 10.44 -4.15 8.20
C ASN A 76 9.42 -3.01 8.04
N ASP A 77 9.62 -1.89 8.74
CA ASP A 77 8.72 -0.75 8.72
C ASP A 77 9.47 0.60 8.83
N THR A 78 8.75 1.71 8.77
CA THR A 78 9.30 3.07 8.93
C THR A 78 8.70 3.80 10.14
N ASN A 79 9.37 4.86 10.59
CA ASN A 79 8.87 5.73 11.65
C ASN A 79 7.56 6.43 11.25
N TYR A 80 7.33 6.68 9.96
CA TYR A 80 6.08 7.26 9.46
C TYR A 80 4.85 6.39 9.78
N PHE A 81 4.95 5.07 9.53
CA PHE A 81 3.86 4.13 9.81
C PHE A 81 3.86 3.60 11.24
N ARG A 82 4.96 3.79 11.98
CA ARG A 82 5.16 3.29 13.36
C ARG A 82 5.66 4.38 14.31
N PRO A 83 4.96 5.52 14.41
CA PRO A 83 5.45 6.67 15.19
C PRO A 83 5.59 6.35 16.68
N LYS A 84 4.75 5.47 17.22
CA LYS A 84 4.82 5.01 18.61
C LYS A 84 6.12 4.27 18.96
N TYR A 85 6.72 3.60 17.98
CA TYR A 85 7.93 2.81 18.15
C TYR A 85 9.20 3.57 17.75
N PHE A 86 9.04 4.82 17.30
CA PHE A 86 10.16 5.68 16.95
C PHE A 86 10.62 6.49 18.16
N VAL A 87 11.70 6.05 18.79
CA VAL A 87 12.10 6.53 20.13
C VAL A 87 13.50 7.15 20.12
N LYS A 88 13.75 8.05 21.08
CA LYS A 88 15.10 8.58 21.33
C LYS A 88 16.01 7.47 21.84
N LYS A 89 17.12 7.27 21.15
CA LYS A 89 18.17 6.31 21.49
C LYS A 89 19.52 6.96 21.12
N PRO A 90 20.19 7.69 22.04
CA PRO A 90 21.28 8.62 21.71
C PRO A 90 22.44 8.04 20.91
N ALA A 91 22.77 6.76 21.10
CA ALA A 91 23.85 6.10 20.37
C ALA A 91 23.46 5.67 18.95
N PHE A 92 22.22 5.85 18.52
CA PHE A 92 21.70 5.29 17.27
C PHE A 92 21.55 6.33 16.16
N VAL A 93 21.63 5.86 14.91
CA VAL A 93 21.23 6.56 13.70
C VAL A 93 20.14 5.74 13.04
N TYR A 94 18.95 6.30 12.92
CA TYR A 94 17.86 5.73 12.12
C TYR A 94 17.96 6.23 10.68
N ALA A 95 17.58 5.41 9.71
CA ALA A 95 17.40 5.87 8.34
C ALA A 95 16.46 4.99 7.52
N GLU A 96 15.70 5.62 6.62
CA GLU A 96 14.83 4.93 5.68
C GLU A 96 15.58 4.40 4.46
N ASN A 97 15.05 3.35 3.85
CA ASN A 97 15.55 2.84 2.58
C ASN A 97 14.81 3.54 1.42
N PRO A 98 15.44 4.46 0.68
CA PRO A 98 14.80 5.18 -0.42
C PRO A 98 14.48 4.29 -1.63
N ASP A 99 15.06 3.09 -1.69
CA ASP A 99 14.88 2.13 -2.77
C ASP A 99 13.89 1.01 -2.37
N SER A 100 13.24 1.16 -1.22
CA SER A 100 12.22 0.21 -0.78
C SER A 100 10.96 0.32 -1.62
N GLU A 101 10.37 -0.83 -1.96
CA GLU A 101 9.03 -0.82 -2.55
C GLU A 101 8.02 -0.37 -1.50
N THR A 102 7.08 0.50 -1.88
CA THR A 102 5.98 0.90 -1.00
C THR A 102 5.03 -0.28 -0.81
N PRO A 103 4.96 -0.87 0.40
CA PRO A 103 4.13 -2.03 0.62
C PRO A 103 2.65 -1.62 0.73
N TRP A 104 1.75 -2.57 0.51
CA TRP A 104 0.34 -2.39 0.85
C TRP A 104 0.19 -2.24 2.36
N ARG A 105 -0.46 -1.16 2.79
CA ARG A 105 -0.73 -0.86 4.20
C ARG A 105 -2.21 -1.05 4.46
N MET A 106 -2.55 -1.87 5.45
CA MET A 106 -3.92 -2.03 5.89
C MET A 106 -4.42 -0.70 6.48
N LEU A 107 -5.62 -0.28 6.11
CA LEU A 107 -6.24 0.97 6.57
C LEU A 107 -7.19 0.74 7.75
N ASN A 108 -7.80 -0.43 7.85
CA ASN A 108 -8.75 -0.80 8.90
C ASN A 108 -8.06 -1.62 10.01
N SER A 109 -8.52 -1.49 11.25
CA SER A 109 -8.04 -2.29 12.39
C SER A 109 -8.88 -3.54 12.67
N VAL A 110 -10.10 -3.57 12.16
CA VAL A 110 -11.06 -4.69 12.23
C VAL A 110 -11.72 -4.84 10.86
N PRO A 111 -12.18 -6.05 10.47
CA PRO A 111 -12.88 -6.26 9.20
C PRO A 111 -14.00 -5.24 8.96
N VAL A 112 -14.04 -4.70 7.74
CA VAL A 112 -15.07 -3.74 7.31
C VAL A 112 -16.21 -4.52 6.67
N CYS A 113 -17.34 -4.60 7.37
CA CYS A 113 -18.53 -5.32 6.92
C CYS A 113 -19.61 -4.36 6.46
N PHE A 114 -20.16 -4.57 5.27
CA PHE A 114 -21.23 -3.76 4.68
C PHE A 114 -22.39 -4.65 4.22
N GLY A 115 -23.61 -4.19 4.46
CA GLY A 115 -24.85 -4.77 3.98
C GLY A 115 -25.33 -4.09 2.70
N ALA A 116 -26.43 -4.60 2.16
CA ALA A 116 -27.03 -4.12 0.92
C ALA A 116 -28.29 -3.26 1.14
N LYS A 117 -28.64 -2.95 2.40
CA LYS A 117 -29.82 -2.14 2.76
C LYS A 117 -29.79 -1.61 4.19
N ASP A 118 -30.72 -0.72 4.52
CA ASP A 118 -31.02 -0.23 5.86
C ASP A 118 -29.88 0.62 6.48
N ASN A 119 -29.12 1.34 5.64
CA ASN A 119 -27.94 2.11 6.00
C ASN A 119 -26.83 1.27 6.66
N GLN A 120 -26.61 0.04 6.19
CA GLN A 120 -25.67 -0.91 6.77
C GLN A 120 -24.27 -0.78 6.14
N PHE A 121 -23.71 0.43 6.16
CA PHE A 121 -22.34 0.63 5.70
C PHE A 121 -21.27 0.10 6.66
N GLY A 122 -20.14 -0.32 6.10
CA GLY A 122 -18.96 -0.66 6.87
C GLY A 122 -18.09 0.57 7.10
N ARG A 123 -17.95 1.03 8.34
CA ARG A 123 -17.10 2.18 8.69
C ARG A 123 -15.72 1.76 9.18
N PHE A 124 -14.71 2.56 8.89
CA PHE A 124 -13.38 2.42 9.48
C PHE A 124 -12.67 3.78 9.55
N GLN A 125 -11.68 3.90 10.43
CA GLN A 125 -10.85 5.10 10.55
C GLN A 125 -9.46 4.85 9.97
N VAL A 126 -8.96 5.80 9.19
CA VAL A 126 -7.61 5.76 8.64
C VAL A 126 -6.58 5.98 9.76
N GLU A 127 -5.74 4.99 10.05
CA GLU A 127 -4.72 5.13 11.10
C GLU A 127 -3.63 6.14 10.73
N VAL A 128 -3.07 5.99 9.52
CA VAL A 128 -1.96 6.83 9.03
C VAL A 128 -2.43 7.63 7.81
N GLY A 129 -2.44 8.95 7.92
CA GLY A 129 -2.76 9.85 6.80
C GLY A 129 -1.72 9.79 5.68
N GLY A 130 -1.97 10.47 4.58
CA GLY A 130 -1.04 10.59 3.46
C GLY A 130 -1.71 10.61 2.10
N SER A 131 -0.91 10.48 1.05
CA SER A 131 -1.36 10.45 -0.34
C SER A 131 -1.39 9.00 -0.84
N ILE A 132 -2.57 8.52 -1.20
CA ILE A 132 -2.80 7.14 -1.66
C ILE A 132 -2.84 7.10 -3.20
N GLN A 133 -2.09 6.17 -3.81
CA GLN A 133 -2.09 5.94 -5.26
C GLN A 133 -3.01 4.78 -5.70
N ALA A 134 -3.34 3.87 -4.79
CA ALA A 134 -4.27 2.78 -5.04
C ALA A 134 -4.90 2.27 -3.75
N VAL A 135 -6.15 1.79 -3.82
CA VAL A 135 -6.85 1.11 -2.75
C VAL A 135 -7.21 -0.30 -3.19
N LYS A 136 -7.04 -1.27 -2.31
CA LYS A 136 -7.35 -2.67 -2.56
C LYS A 136 -8.32 -3.18 -1.49
N LEU A 137 -9.44 -3.77 -1.91
CA LEU A 137 -10.36 -4.47 -1.03
C LEU A 137 -10.09 -5.96 -1.14
N VAL A 138 -9.91 -6.65 -0.02
CA VAL A 138 -9.70 -8.10 0.04
C VAL A 138 -10.86 -8.75 0.78
N HIS A 139 -11.66 -9.54 0.06
CA HIS A 139 -12.80 -10.23 0.63
C HIS A 139 -12.36 -11.21 1.71
N LEU A 140 -13.10 -11.22 2.82
CA LEU A 140 -12.88 -12.14 3.93
C LEU A 140 -14.01 -13.17 4.02
N SER A 141 -15.26 -12.70 4.01
CA SER A 141 -16.42 -13.57 4.19
C SER A 141 -17.74 -12.88 3.79
N GLY A 142 -18.80 -13.67 3.69
CA GLY A 142 -20.15 -13.16 3.41
C GLY A 142 -20.36 -12.76 1.95
N GLN A 143 -21.59 -12.36 1.65
CA GLN A 143 -22.06 -11.95 0.33
C GLN A 143 -23.21 -10.97 0.48
N VAL A 144 -23.43 -10.16 -0.54
CA VAL A 144 -24.54 -9.22 -0.72
C VAL A 144 -25.33 -9.58 -1.98
N THR A 145 -26.57 -9.11 -2.07
CA THR A 145 -27.41 -9.31 -3.25
C THR A 145 -28.39 -8.16 -3.43
N CYS A 146 -28.73 -7.85 -4.69
CA CYS A 146 -29.83 -6.96 -5.07
C CYS A 146 -31.18 -7.69 -5.23
N ASP A 147 -31.19 -9.03 -5.23
CA ASP A 147 -32.42 -9.82 -5.33
C ASP A 147 -32.24 -11.14 -4.59
N HIS A 148 -32.61 -11.17 -3.31
CA HIS A 148 -32.46 -12.36 -2.46
C HIS A 148 -33.29 -13.57 -2.91
N ARG A 149 -34.22 -13.39 -3.85
CA ARG A 149 -35.01 -14.48 -4.43
C ARG A 149 -34.22 -15.27 -5.48
N ARG A 150 -33.10 -14.73 -5.96
CA ARG A 150 -32.24 -15.32 -6.98
C ARG A 150 -30.91 -15.75 -6.38
N VAL A 151 -30.56 -17.02 -6.55
CA VAL A 151 -29.32 -17.58 -5.98
C VAL A 151 -28.10 -17.01 -6.71
N GLU A 152 -28.22 -16.78 -8.01
CA GLU A 152 -27.18 -16.23 -8.87
C GLU A 152 -26.83 -14.76 -8.55
N ALA A 153 -27.76 -14.01 -7.98
CA ALA A 153 -27.58 -12.59 -7.66
C ALA A 153 -26.61 -12.33 -6.50
N TRP A 154 -26.30 -13.36 -5.70
CA TRP A 154 -25.40 -13.24 -4.54
C TRP A 154 -23.94 -13.11 -4.97
N SER A 155 -23.28 -12.06 -4.51
CA SER A 155 -21.88 -11.77 -4.86
C SER A 155 -21.12 -11.11 -3.72
N LYS A 156 -19.82 -10.87 -3.91
CA LYS A 156 -18.97 -10.22 -2.90
C LYS A 156 -19.06 -8.70 -2.97
N TRP A 157 -19.26 -8.14 -4.18
CA TRP A 157 -19.09 -6.71 -4.47
C TRP A 157 -20.21 -6.06 -5.29
N GLY A 158 -21.24 -6.79 -5.67
CA GLY A 158 -22.26 -6.30 -6.59
C GLY A 158 -23.50 -7.20 -6.64
N CYS A 159 -24.01 -7.44 -7.84
CA CYS A 159 -25.15 -8.31 -8.06
C CYS A 159 -25.01 -9.11 -9.37
N GLY A 160 -24.90 -10.43 -9.25
CA GLY A 160 -24.52 -11.34 -10.34
C GLY A 160 -25.71 -11.83 -11.19
N LEU A 161 -26.36 -10.95 -11.95
CA LEU A 161 -27.49 -11.37 -12.80
C LEU A 161 -27.02 -11.86 -14.19
N PRO A 162 -27.38 -13.09 -14.64
CA PRO A 162 -26.85 -13.74 -15.86
C PRO A 162 -27.04 -12.97 -17.17
N SER A 163 -27.99 -12.03 -17.21
CA SER A 163 -28.31 -11.22 -18.38
C SER A 163 -27.58 -9.86 -18.39
N PHE A 164 -26.73 -9.59 -17.40
CA PHE A 164 -26.03 -8.32 -17.24
C PHE A 164 -24.52 -8.53 -17.20
N VAL A 165 -23.79 -7.49 -17.62
CA VAL A 165 -22.35 -7.42 -17.36
C VAL A 165 -22.18 -7.44 -15.83
N LEU A 166 -21.34 -8.34 -15.32
CA LEU A 166 -21.00 -8.39 -13.90
C LEU A 166 -20.34 -7.06 -13.53
N ARG A 167 -20.99 -6.31 -12.64
CA ARG A 167 -20.57 -4.97 -12.23
C ARG A 167 -20.27 -4.93 -10.75
N ILE A 168 -19.34 -4.06 -10.40
CA ILE A 168 -19.06 -3.71 -9.02
C ILE A 168 -20.04 -2.60 -8.62
N SER A 169 -20.69 -2.77 -7.47
CA SER A 169 -21.68 -1.85 -6.90
C SER A 169 -21.29 -1.43 -5.48
N VAL A 170 -20.00 -1.40 -5.17
CA VAL A 170 -19.50 -0.88 -3.89
C VAL A 170 -18.87 0.49 -4.04
N PHE A 171 -19.05 1.34 -3.05
CA PHE A 171 -18.47 2.69 -3.03
C PHE A 171 -17.74 2.94 -1.73
N LEU A 172 -16.57 3.56 -1.83
CA LEU A 172 -15.93 4.16 -0.65
C LEU A 172 -16.37 5.62 -0.58
N THR A 173 -16.86 6.03 0.57
CA THR A 173 -17.33 7.40 0.83
C THR A 173 -16.63 8.00 2.04
N ASP A 174 -16.73 9.32 2.20
CA ASP A 174 -16.35 10.01 3.44
C ASP A 174 -17.46 9.93 4.51
N GLU A 175 -17.27 10.64 5.62
CA GLU A 175 -18.23 10.66 6.74
C GLU A 175 -19.57 11.37 6.42
N TYR A 176 -19.67 12.04 5.27
CA TYR A 176 -20.87 12.71 4.77
C TYR A 176 -21.50 11.96 3.59
N ASP A 177 -21.05 10.72 3.35
CA ASP A 177 -21.50 9.84 2.28
C ASP A 177 -21.19 10.37 0.86
N PHE A 178 -20.23 11.29 0.73
CA PHE A 178 -19.71 11.67 -0.58
C PHE A 178 -18.79 10.59 -1.13
N ILE A 179 -19.04 10.16 -2.36
CA ILE A 179 -18.24 9.13 -3.03
C ILE A 179 -16.80 9.61 -3.24
N VAL A 180 -15.87 8.86 -2.65
CA VAL A 180 -14.43 9.02 -2.79
C VAL A 180 -13.87 8.05 -3.84
N LEU A 181 -14.32 6.79 -3.83
CA LEU A 181 -13.94 5.77 -4.82
C LEU A 181 -15.15 4.98 -5.32
N PRO A 182 -15.13 4.58 -6.61
CA PRO A 182 -14.16 4.96 -7.65
C PRO A 182 -14.22 6.45 -8.03
N MET A 183 -13.07 7.06 -8.32
CA MET A 183 -12.99 8.49 -8.64
C MET A 183 -13.73 8.82 -9.94
N GLY A 184 -14.69 9.75 -9.88
CA GLY A 184 -15.34 10.33 -11.05
C GLY A 184 -16.25 9.37 -11.83
N GLN A 185 -16.56 8.19 -11.28
CA GLN A 185 -17.52 7.28 -11.89
C GLN A 185 -18.88 7.38 -11.20
N SER A 186 -19.93 7.33 -12.02
CA SER A 186 -21.29 7.11 -11.57
C SER A 186 -21.68 5.67 -11.91
N SER A 187 -22.60 5.13 -11.11
CA SER A 187 -22.86 3.70 -11.02
C SER A 187 -23.68 3.11 -12.18
N PRO A 188 -23.71 1.77 -12.35
CA PRO A 188 -22.74 0.76 -11.89
C PRO A 188 -21.59 0.58 -12.87
N TYR A 189 -20.41 0.17 -12.37
CA TYR A 189 -19.15 0.23 -13.11
C TYR A 189 -18.39 -1.10 -13.15
N THR A 190 -17.36 -1.16 -14.01
CA THR A 190 -16.46 -2.31 -14.16
C THR A 190 -15.03 -1.91 -13.83
N ILE A 191 -14.28 -2.81 -13.19
CA ILE A 191 -12.83 -2.66 -13.02
C ILE A 191 -12.16 -3.68 -13.93
N PRO A 192 -11.28 -3.29 -14.87
CA PRO A 192 -10.62 -4.23 -15.77
C PRO A 192 -9.93 -5.37 -15.01
N GLY A 193 -10.26 -6.61 -15.36
CA GLY A 193 -9.71 -7.82 -14.72
C GLY A 193 -10.43 -8.28 -13.45
N TYR A 194 -11.49 -7.58 -13.02
CA TYR A 194 -12.27 -7.93 -11.84
C TYR A 194 -13.77 -8.00 -12.14
N ASP A 195 -14.46 -8.81 -11.36
CA ASP A 195 -15.90 -9.00 -11.33
C ASP A 195 -16.43 -8.99 -9.89
N ASP A 196 -17.74 -9.11 -9.74
CA ASP A 196 -18.45 -9.11 -8.46
C ASP A 196 -18.14 -10.31 -7.56
N GLN A 197 -17.47 -11.35 -8.08
CA GLN A 197 -17.05 -12.55 -7.35
C GLN A 197 -15.55 -12.60 -7.04
N SER A 198 -14.78 -11.63 -7.50
CA SER A 198 -13.33 -11.58 -7.34
C SER A 198 -12.93 -11.62 -5.86
N SER A 199 -11.85 -12.32 -5.50
CA SER A 199 -11.38 -12.41 -4.09
C SER A 199 -10.82 -11.09 -3.58
N GLU A 200 -10.39 -10.22 -4.47
CA GLU A 200 -9.98 -8.85 -4.19
C GLU A 200 -10.34 -7.96 -5.37
N ILE A 201 -10.49 -6.66 -5.14
CA ILE A 201 -10.63 -5.64 -6.18
C ILE A 201 -9.69 -4.48 -5.91
N ILE A 202 -9.13 -3.89 -6.96
CA ILE A 202 -8.17 -2.78 -6.85
C ILE A 202 -8.71 -1.53 -7.57
N PHE A 203 -8.88 -0.46 -6.79
CA PHE A 203 -9.03 0.89 -7.29
C PHE A 203 -7.65 1.49 -7.52
N SER A 204 -7.31 1.77 -8.78
CA SER A 204 -6.03 2.36 -9.18
C SER A 204 -6.22 3.30 -10.37
N GLY A 205 -5.13 3.88 -10.89
CA GLY A 205 -5.20 4.80 -12.04
C GLY A 205 -5.82 6.15 -11.67
N PHE A 206 -5.65 6.58 -10.43
CA PHE A 206 -6.21 7.84 -9.96
C PHE A 206 -5.62 9.03 -10.73
N PRO A 207 -6.44 9.99 -11.19
CA PRO A 207 -5.95 11.19 -11.90
C PRO A 207 -5.05 12.06 -11.00
N LYS A 208 -5.29 12.02 -9.70
CA LYS A 208 -4.44 12.60 -8.65
C LYS A 208 -4.43 11.66 -7.44
N PRO A 209 -3.36 11.65 -6.64
CA PRO A 209 -3.33 10.84 -5.42
C PRO A 209 -4.52 11.20 -4.51
N LEU A 210 -5.11 10.19 -3.88
CA LEU A 210 -6.21 10.36 -2.93
C LEU A 210 -5.63 10.85 -1.59
N PRO A 211 -5.89 12.09 -1.17
CA PRO A 211 -5.48 12.54 0.15
C PRO A 211 -6.37 11.91 1.23
N VAL A 212 -5.75 11.38 2.27
CA VAL A 212 -6.43 10.93 3.49
C VAL A 212 -5.75 11.50 4.73
N SER A 213 -6.52 11.75 5.78
CA SER A 213 -6.01 12.23 7.07
C SER A 213 -6.03 11.13 8.12
N SER A 214 -5.08 11.13 9.05
CA SER A 214 -5.16 10.27 10.24
C SER A 214 -6.44 10.58 11.03
N GLY A 215 -7.18 9.55 11.40
CA GLY A 215 -8.47 9.64 12.09
C GLY A 215 -9.67 9.92 11.17
N GLN A 216 -9.46 10.12 9.86
CA GLN A 216 -10.56 10.29 8.90
C GLN A 216 -11.42 9.02 8.85
N GLU A 217 -12.73 9.17 8.98
CA GLU A 217 -13.68 8.08 8.73
C GLU A 217 -13.91 7.91 7.23
N LEU A 218 -13.86 6.65 6.79
CA LEU A 218 -14.29 6.22 5.48
C LEU A 218 -15.34 5.13 5.64
N ARG A 219 -16.30 5.08 4.71
CA ARG A 219 -17.41 4.11 4.73
C ARG A 219 -17.47 3.34 3.42
N LEU A 220 -17.53 2.02 3.53
CA LEU A 220 -17.78 1.12 2.41
C LEU A 220 -19.27 0.84 2.33
N TRP A 221 -19.85 1.19 1.20
CA TRP A 221 -21.28 1.11 0.94
C TRP A 221 -21.58 0.16 -0.20
N TYR A 222 -22.74 -0.49 -0.13
CA TYR A 222 -23.41 -1.02 -1.31
C TYR A 222 -24.22 0.08 -1.98
N GLU A 223 -24.28 0.11 -3.31
CA GLU A 223 -24.85 1.23 -4.06
C GLU A 223 -26.30 1.53 -3.71
N GLU A 224 -27.17 0.52 -3.77
CA GLU A 224 -28.61 0.69 -3.57
C GLU A 224 -28.91 1.20 -2.16
N ASP A 225 -28.15 0.73 -1.18
CA ASP A 225 -28.18 1.21 0.21
C ASP A 225 -27.75 2.69 0.31
N LEU A 226 -26.59 3.04 -0.27
CA LEU A 226 -26.09 4.43 -0.28
C LEU A 226 -27.08 5.42 -0.92
N ARG A 227 -27.78 4.98 -1.96
CA ARG A 227 -28.76 5.81 -2.69
C ARG A 227 -30.14 5.81 -2.05
N ASN A 228 -30.36 4.98 -1.04
CA ASN A 228 -31.66 4.70 -0.45
C ASN A 228 -32.72 4.29 -1.50
N ALA A 229 -32.34 3.39 -2.43
CA ALA A 229 -33.12 3.07 -3.62
C ALA A 229 -33.09 1.57 -3.94
N SER A 230 -34.27 1.00 -4.21
CA SER A 230 -34.45 -0.43 -4.58
C SER A 230 -33.96 -1.46 -3.55
N GLU A 231 -33.91 -1.11 -2.27
CA GLU A 231 -33.33 -1.98 -1.23
C GLU A 231 -34.24 -3.11 -0.72
N ASN A 232 -35.53 -3.11 -1.08
CA ASN A 232 -36.52 -3.98 -0.45
C ASN A 232 -36.21 -5.48 -0.66
N ASP A 233 -35.68 -5.84 -1.83
CA ASP A 233 -35.26 -7.19 -2.18
C ASP A 233 -33.76 -7.44 -1.95
N ASN A 234 -33.05 -6.50 -1.34
CA ASN A 234 -31.66 -6.65 -0.99
C ASN A 234 -31.48 -7.46 0.29
N ASN A 235 -30.34 -8.14 0.38
CA ASN A 235 -29.97 -8.89 1.57
C ASN A 235 -28.46 -9.15 1.65
N GLY A 236 -28.04 -9.69 2.78
CA GLY A 236 -26.67 -10.14 3.01
C GLY A 236 -25.76 -9.09 3.62
N THR A 237 -24.55 -9.55 3.92
CA THR A 237 -23.45 -8.74 4.46
C THR A 237 -22.16 -9.34 3.93
N SER A 238 -21.28 -8.48 3.40
CA SER A 238 -19.96 -8.85 2.91
C SER A 238 -18.90 -8.14 3.76
N CYS A 239 -17.84 -8.85 4.14
CA CYS A 239 -16.77 -8.34 4.99
C CYS A 239 -15.44 -8.35 4.24
N THR A 240 -14.67 -7.28 4.36
CA THR A 240 -13.40 -7.07 3.66
C THR A 240 -12.36 -6.41 4.54
N ASP A 241 -11.09 -6.65 4.23
CA ASP A 241 -10.00 -5.74 4.63
C ASP A 241 -9.76 -4.70 3.54
N VAL A 242 -9.31 -3.51 3.96
CA VAL A 242 -9.02 -2.38 3.09
C VAL A 242 -7.53 -2.09 3.18
N PHE A 243 -6.84 -2.14 2.04
CA PHE A 243 -5.43 -1.80 1.92
C PHE A 243 -5.24 -0.57 1.04
N ALA A 244 -4.20 0.21 1.33
CA ALA A 244 -3.76 1.31 0.51
C ALA A 244 -2.30 1.16 0.12
N LYS A 245 -1.98 1.62 -1.08
CA LYS A 245 -0.61 1.87 -1.50
C LYS A 245 -0.37 3.38 -1.42
N TYR A 246 0.50 3.80 -0.52
CA TYR A 246 0.89 5.20 -0.38
C TYR A 246 1.91 5.59 -1.46
N LEU A 247 2.02 6.90 -1.71
CA LEU A 247 3.12 7.50 -2.46
C LEU A 247 4.37 7.67 -1.61
#